data_AF-A0A6J4HXM1-F1
#
_entry.id   AF-A0A6J4HXM1-F1
#
_cell.length_a   1.000
_cell.length_b   1.000
_cell.length_c   1.000
_cell.angle_alpha   90.00
_cell.angle_beta   90.00
_cell.angle_gamma   90.00
#
_symmetry.space_group_name_H-M   'P 1'
#
loop_
_entity.id
_entity.type
_entity.pdbx_description
1 polymer ?
#
loop_
_entity_poly.entity_id
_entity_poly.type
_entity_poly.pdbx_seq_one_letter_code
_entity_poly.pdbx_strand_id
1 'polypeptide(L)'
;KAFGGGMPISAIVGTREVMRHLRPEGRSEISGTYLAHLTAVLAASAALDEYAQPGFYKRLEVLGKHFYGRFQDLIEQSGVPARLQYVGPRFGIYFGVRDKVKNYRQAATQDSDMLHTFVAGCIRRGVYFHVAAHHGFGAAHTEADLTLALDAIAGALEDVRRSFGVGS
;
A
#
# COMPACT_ATOMS: atom_id res chain seq x y z
N LYS A 1 12.60 0.87 4.09
CA LYS A 1 11.15 0.52 4.01
C LYS A 1 11.03 -1.00 4.07
N ALA A 2 10.39 -1.69 3.11
CA ALA A 2 10.14 -3.14 3.20
C ALA A 2 11.43 -3.97 3.30
N PHE A 3 12.44 -3.69 2.48
CA PHE A 3 13.71 -4.44 2.48
C PHE A 3 14.45 -4.40 3.82
N GLY A 4 14.14 -3.45 4.71
CA GLY A 4 14.75 -3.38 6.04
C GLY A 4 14.14 -4.32 7.07
N GLY A 5 13.10 -5.08 6.72
CA GLY A 5 12.43 -5.98 7.67
C GLY A 5 11.83 -5.27 8.88
N GLY A 6 11.48 -3.98 8.75
CA GLY A 6 11.02 -3.14 9.86
C GLY A 6 12.12 -2.33 10.56
N MET A 7 13.39 -2.60 10.29
CA MET A 7 14.51 -1.82 10.82
C MET A 7 14.76 -0.53 10.01
N PRO A 8 15.27 0.55 10.65
CA PRO A 8 15.58 1.80 9.97
C PRO A 8 16.84 1.66 9.12
N ILE A 9 16.65 1.27 7.86
CA ILE A 9 17.71 1.17 6.85
C ILE A 9 17.23 1.68 5.50
N SER A 10 18.15 2.33 4.80
CA SER A 10 18.02 2.76 3.41
C SER A 10 19.31 2.42 2.67
N ALA A 11 19.20 2.21 1.36
CA ALA A 11 20.34 1.90 0.52
C ALA A 11 20.32 2.83 -0.70
N ILE A 12 21.49 3.36 -1.04
CA ILE A 12 21.73 4.01 -2.33
C ILE A 12 22.41 2.97 -3.20
N VAL A 13 21.80 2.66 -4.34
CA VAL A 13 22.30 1.69 -5.31
C VAL A 13 22.30 2.30 -6.70
N GLY A 14 23.21 1.88 -7.55
CA GLY A 14 23.35 2.41 -8.90
C GLY A 14 24.33 1.57 -9.70
N THR A 15 24.65 2.05 -10.90
CA THR A 15 25.70 1.43 -11.72
C THR A 15 27.04 1.54 -10.99
N ARG A 16 27.97 0.64 -11.32
CA ARG A 16 29.33 0.70 -10.80
C ARG A 16 29.96 2.07 -11.02
N GLU A 17 29.81 2.63 -12.22
CA GLU A 17 30.32 3.97 -12.57
C GLU A 17 29.85 5.04 -11.58
N VAL A 18 28.53 5.09 -11.30
CA VAL A 18 27.96 6.05 -10.35
C VAL A 18 28.46 5.79 -8.92
N MET A 19 28.46 4.53 -8.48
CA MET A 19 28.85 4.19 -7.11
C MET A 19 30.34 4.44 -6.83
N ARG A 20 31.22 4.42 -7.85
CA ARG A 20 32.65 4.73 -7.72
C ARG A 20 32.93 6.21 -7.40
N HIS A 21 31.93 7.10 -7.47
CA HIS A 21 32.07 8.47 -6.97
C HIS A 21 32.11 8.54 -5.44
N LEU A 22 31.68 7.49 -4.74
CA LEU A 22 31.72 7.39 -3.29
C LEU A 22 33.14 7.04 -2.80
N ARG A 23 33.50 7.53 -1.61
CA ARG A 23 34.73 7.13 -0.94
C ARG A 23 34.73 5.60 -0.65
N PRO A 24 35.91 4.94 -0.68
CA PRO A 24 37.25 5.53 -0.83
C PRO A 24 37.69 5.77 -2.28
N GLU A 25 37.00 5.27 -3.30
CA GLU A 25 37.42 5.41 -4.70
C GLU A 25 37.23 6.83 -5.26
N GLY A 26 36.12 7.47 -4.89
CA GLY A 26 35.76 8.81 -5.34
C GLY A 26 35.92 9.86 -4.25
N ARG A 27 35.17 10.95 -4.40
CA ARG A 27 35.28 12.14 -3.54
C ARG A 27 34.07 12.38 -2.65
N SER A 28 32.95 11.72 -2.94
CA SER A 28 31.68 11.91 -2.23
C SER A 28 31.63 11.05 -0.97
N GLU A 29 31.26 11.66 0.14
CA GLU A 29 31.11 10.98 1.43
C GLU A 29 29.66 10.55 1.66
N ILE A 30 29.46 9.34 2.18
CA ILE A 30 28.20 8.92 2.80
C ILE A 30 28.53 8.57 4.25
N SER A 31 28.09 9.42 5.17
CA SER A 31 28.36 9.26 6.59
C SER A 31 27.06 9.27 7.39
N GLY A 32 27.05 8.60 8.53
CA GLY A 32 26.00 8.68 9.52
C GLY A 32 26.28 7.74 10.68
N THR A 33 25.95 8.14 11.91
CA THR A 33 26.25 7.36 13.13
C THR A 33 25.72 5.93 13.08
N TYR A 34 24.53 5.75 12.50
CA TYR A 34 23.88 4.43 12.35
C TYR A 34 23.98 3.85 10.94
N LEU A 35 24.83 4.44 10.08
CA LEU A 35 25.06 3.92 8.74
C LEU A 35 25.63 2.50 8.85
N ALA A 36 25.01 1.55 8.14
CA ALA A 36 25.38 0.14 8.17
C ALA A 36 25.40 -0.49 9.58
N HIS A 37 24.57 -0.01 10.52
CA HIS A 37 24.43 -0.64 11.82
C HIS A 37 24.05 -2.13 11.66
N LEU A 38 24.84 -3.02 12.25
CA LEU A 38 24.82 -4.45 11.96
C LEU A 38 23.43 -5.08 12.11
N THR A 39 22.68 -4.72 13.17
CA THR A 39 21.31 -5.23 13.37
C THR A 39 20.37 -4.89 12.22
N ALA A 40 20.48 -3.68 11.65
CA ALA A 40 19.63 -3.26 10.55
C ALA A 40 20.03 -3.96 9.24
N VAL A 41 21.33 -4.21 9.05
CA VAL A 41 21.85 -4.97 7.90
C VAL A 41 21.41 -6.43 7.96
N LEU A 42 21.52 -7.08 9.13
CA LEU A 42 21.09 -8.48 9.30
C LEU A 42 19.59 -8.66 9.13
N ALA A 43 18.77 -7.75 9.69
CA ALA A 43 17.33 -7.77 9.47
C ALA A 43 16.97 -7.58 7.98
N ALA A 44 17.72 -6.71 7.28
CA ALA A 44 17.51 -6.52 5.85
C ALA A 44 17.90 -7.75 5.03
N SER A 45 19.02 -8.40 5.36
CA SER A 45 19.44 -9.66 4.73
C SER A 45 18.37 -10.73 4.89
N ALA A 46 17.90 -10.97 6.11
CA ALA A 46 16.88 -11.97 6.39
C ALA A 46 15.55 -11.66 5.65
N ALA A 47 15.15 -10.39 5.58
CA ALA A 47 13.97 -9.99 4.82
C ALA A 47 14.14 -10.25 3.32
N LEU A 48 15.31 -9.95 2.76
CA LEU A 48 15.62 -10.20 1.35
C LEU A 48 15.65 -11.70 1.02
N ASP A 49 16.19 -12.54 1.92
CA ASP A 49 16.20 -14.00 1.77
C ASP A 49 14.77 -14.57 1.73
N GLU A 50 13.86 -14.02 2.55
CA GLU A 50 12.43 -14.36 2.51
C GLU A 50 11.78 -13.92 1.20
N TYR A 51 12.06 -12.69 0.74
CA TYR A 51 11.49 -12.18 -0.52
C TYR A 51 12.00 -12.91 -1.75
N ALA A 52 13.20 -13.47 -1.67
CA ALA A 52 13.82 -14.28 -2.72
C ALA A 52 13.24 -15.70 -2.81
N GLN A 53 12.45 -16.15 -1.83
CA GLN A 53 11.87 -17.49 -1.85
C GLN A 53 11.00 -17.70 -3.09
N PRO A 54 11.13 -18.85 -3.78
CA PRO A 54 10.32 -19.16 -4.94
C PRO A 54 8.82 -19.05 -4.63
N GLY A 55 8.10 -18.29 -5.46
CA GLY A 55 6.66 -18.12 -5.32
C GLY A 55 6.20 -17.05 -4.33
N PHE A 56 7.10 -16.38 -3.60
CA PHE A 56 6.75 -15.28 -2.68
C PHE A 56 5.86 -14.23 -3.36
N TYR A 57 6.34 -13.64 -4.47
CA TYR A 57 5.59 -12.63 -5.21
C TYR A 57 4.37 -13.20 -5.93
N LYS A 58 4.44 -14.44 -6.42
CA LYS A 58 3.31 -15.12 -7.08
C LYS A 58 2.12 -15.28 -6.12
N ARG A 59 2.38 -15.64 -4.86
CA ARG A 59 1.35 -15.72 -3.82
C ARG A 59 0.68 -14.36 -3.59
N LEU A 60 1.48 -13.30 -3.47
CA LEU A 60 0.96 -11.93 -3.30
C LEU A 60 0.11 -11.47 -4.48
N GLU A 61 0.51 -11.82 -5.70
CA GLU A 61 -0.23 -11.51 -6.91
C GLU A 61 -1.59 -12.22 -6.97
N VAL A 62 -1.62 -13.52 -6.62
CA VAL A 62 -2.88 -14.30 -6.57
C VAL A 62 -3.83 -13.72 -5.52
N LEU A 63 -3.35 -13.47 -4.30
CA LEU A 63 -4.15 -12.84 -3.24
C LEU A 63 -4.66 -11.46 -3.65
N GLY A 64 -3.78 -10.64 -4.24
CA GLY A 64 -4.12 -9.30 -4.71
C GLY A 64 -5.20 -9.35 -5.79
N LYS A 65 -5.06 -10.21 -6.81
CA LYS A 65 -6.02 -10.32 -7.90
C LYS A 65 -7.43 -10.65 -7.39
N HIS A 66 -7.54 -11.60 -6.46
CA HIS A 66 -8.81 -11.95 -5.85
C HIS A 66 -9.39 -10.77 -5.04
N PHE A 67 -8.60 -10.21 -4.14
CA PHE A 67 -9.01 -9.10 -3.28
C PHE A 67 -9.46 -7.87 -4.08
N TYR A 68 -8.68 -7.44 -5.08
CA TYR A 68 -9.00 -6.25 -5.86
C TYR A 68 -10.20 -6.44 -6.79
N GLY A 69 -10.41 -7.64 -7.32
CA GLY A 69 -11.63 -7.93 -8.09
C GLY A 69 -12.88 -7.73 -7.24
N ARG A 70 -12.90 -8.35 -6.06
CA ARG A 70 -14.02 -8.24 -5.12
C ARG A 70 -14.20 -6.82 -4.59
N PHE A 71 -13.12 -6.11 -4.30
CA PHE A 71 -13.20 -4.71 -3.86
C PHE A 71 -13.76 -3.81 -4.98
N GLN A 72 -13.36 -4.02 -6.23
CA GLN A 72 -13.93 -3.30 -7.37
C GLN A 72 -15.43 -3.55 -7.49
N ASP A 73 -15.88 -4.81 -7.36
CA ASP A 73 -17.31 -5.16 -7.39
C ASP A 73 -18.10 -4.43 -6.29
N LEU A 74 -17.55 -4.35 -5.06
CA LEU A 74 -18.20 -3.65 -3.94
C LEU A 74 -18.33 -2.15 -4.20
N ILE A 75 -17.31 -1.52 -4.78
CA ILE A 75 -17.37 -0.10 -5.16
C ILE A 75 -18.49 0.11 -6.19
N GLU A 76 -18.54 -0.73 -7.22
CA GLU A 76 -19.54 -0.64 -8.29
C GLU A 76 -20.96 -0.85 -7.77
N GLN A 77 -21.19 -1.88 -6.95
CA GLN A 77 -22.47 -2.19 -6.33
C GLN A 77 -22.95 -1.09 -5.38
N SER A 78 -22.04 -0.43 -4.67
CA SER A 78 -22.39 0.64 -3.72
C SER A 78 -22.85 1.94 -4.40
N GLY A 79 -22.52 2.14 -5.67
CA GLY A 79 -22.74 3.41 -6.39
C GLY A 79 -21.83 4.57 -5.96
N VAL A 80 -21.05 4.41 -4.88
CA VAL A 80 -20.12 5.42 -4.36
C VAL A 80 -19.09 5.79 -5.43
N PRO A 81 -18.89 7.08 -5.76
CA PRO A 81 -17.84 7.48 -6.69
C PRO A 81 -16.50 7.22 -6.02
N ALA A 82 -15.85 6.11 -6.38
CA ALA A 82 -14.50 5.81 -5.95
C ALA A 82 -13.72 5.11 -7.05
N ARG A 83 -12.42 5.39 -7.11
CA ARG A 83 -11.50 4.72 -8.04
C ARG A 83 -10.50 3.88 -7.26
N LEU A 84 -10.54 2.56 -7.48
CA LEU A 84 -9.50 1.64 -7.05
C LEU A 84 -8.42 1.51 -8.14
N GLN A 85 -7.15 1.61 -7.75
CA GLN A 85 -5.99 1.33 -8.61
C GLN A 85 -4.94 0.57 -7.81
N TYR A 86 -4.30 -0.43 -8.40
CA TYR A 86 -3.35 -1.27 -7.69
C TYR A 86 -2.17 -1.72 -8.56
N VAL A 87 -1.08 -2.05 -7.89
CA VAL A 87 0.13 -2.68 -8.45
C VAL A 87 0.71 -3.61 -7.39
N GLY A 88 0.78 -4.91 -7.69
CA GLY A 88 1.19 -5.91 -6.70
C GLY A 88 0.31 -5.84 -5.44
N PRO A 89 0.89 -5.91 -4.22
CA PRO A 89 0.12 -5.83 -2.97
C PRO A 89 -0.24 -4.39 -2.54
N ARG A 90 0.04 -3.40 -3.38
CA ARG A 90 -0.23 -1.98 -3.09
C ARG A 90 -1.42 -1.52 -3.89
N PHE A 91 -2.29 -0.75 -3.25
CA PHE A 91 -3.43 -0.16 -3.91
C PHE A 91 -3.66 1.26 -3.44
N GLY A 92 -4.48 1.99 -4.17
CA GLY A 92 -5.05 3.23 -3.71
C GLY A 92 -6.52 3.34 -4.06
N ILE A 93 -7.26 4.00 -3.18
CA ILE A 93 -8.67 4.30 -3.32
C ILE A 93 -8.86 5.82 -3.28
N TYR A 94 -9.49 6.36 -4.31
CA TYR A 94 -9.73 7.79 -4.47
C TYR A 94 -11.23 8.04 -4.48
N PHE A 95 -11.78 8.51 -3.36
CA PHE A 95 -13.19 8.87 -3.24
C PHE A 95 -13.52 10.15 -4.02
N GLY A 96 -14.76 10.28 -4.50
CA GLY A 96 -15.18 11.39 -5.37
C GLY A 96 -14.65 11.31 -6.81
N VAL A 97 -13.86 10.30 -7.16
CA VAL A 97 -13.21 10.17 -8.47
C VAL A 97 -13.66 8.88 -9.16
N ARG A 98 -14.12 8.98 -10.42
CA ARG A 98 -14.49 7.81 -11.25
C ARG A 98 -13.42 7.45 -12.28
N ASP A 99 -12.77 8.47 -12.83
CA ASP A 99 -11.75 8.30 -13.86
C ASP A 99 -10.43 7.79 -13.28
N LYS A 100 -9.59 7.23 -14.16
CA LYS A 100 -8.26 6.78 -13.78
C LYS A 100 -7.38 7.97 -13.35
N VAL A 101 -6.88 7.93 -12.13
CA VAL A 101 -5.91 8.87 -11.57
C VAL A 101 -4.52 8.54 -12.12
N LYS A 102 -3.90 9.52 -12.81
CA LYS A 102 -2.60 9.39 -13.48
C LYS A 102 -1.57 10.40 -12.97
N ASN A 103 -1.97 11.37 -12.16
CA ASN A 103 -1.08 12.39 -11.63
C ASN A 103 -1.61 12.94 -10.30
N TYR A 104 -0.76 13.72 -9.62
CA TYR A 104 -1.08 14.31 -8.33
C TYR A 104 -2.31 15.23 -8.37
N ARG A 105 -2.48 16.04 -9.42
CA ARG A 105 -3.63 16.97 -9.50
C ARG A 105 -4.95 16.21 -9.51
N GLN A 106 -5.03 15.10 -10.22
CA GLN A 106 -6.20 14.21 -10.22
C GLN A 106 -6.38 13.47 -8.89
N ALA A 107 -5.30 13.10 -8.20
CA ALA A 107 -5.39 12.50 -6.87
C ALA A 107 -5.88 13.51 -5.82
N ALA A 108 -5.54 14.80 -5.99
CA ALA A 108 -5.89 15.87 -5.08
C ALA A 108 -7.37 16.29 -5.17
N THR A 109 -8.10 15.87 -6.21
CA THR A 109 -9.56 16.09 -6.30
C THR A 109 -10.36 15.06 -5.51
N GLN A 110 -9.71 14.17 -4.75
CA GLN A 110 -10.42 13.19 -3.94
C GLN A 110 -11.26 13.88 -2.86
N ASP A 111 -12.42 13.31 -2.57
CA ASP A 111 -13.29 13.76 -1.49
C ASP A 111 -12.75 13.26 -0.14
N SER A 112 -12.27 14.19 0.68
CA SER A 112 -11.70 13.90 2.00
C SER A 112 -12.75 13.42 3.00
N ASP A 113 -13.99 13.90 2.90
CA ASP A 113 -15.04 13.57 3.87
C ASP A 113 -15.57 12.16 3.60
N MET A 114 -15.71 11.77 2.33
CA MET A 114 -15.97 10.39 1.95
C MET A 114 -14.83 9.45 2.40
N LEU A 115 -13.57 9.86 2.22
CA LEU A 115 -12.42 9.08 2.70
C LEU A 115 -12.46 8.91 4.23
N HIS A 116 -12.69 9.98 4.99
CA HIS A 116 -12.78 9.90 6.45
C HIS A 116 -13.92 9.00 6.90
N THR A 117 -15.09 9.10 6.27
CA THR A 117 -16.26 8.27 6.57
C THR A 117 -15.95 6.79 6.29
N PHE A 118 -15.32 6.50 5.17
CA PHE A 118 -14.88 5.14 4.83
C PHE A 118 -13.88 4.59 5.86
N VAL A 119 -12.81 5.35 6.17
CA VAL A 119 -11.77 4.92 7.12
C VAL A 119 -12.38 4.67 8.51
N ALA A 120 -13.23 5.57 8.99
CA ALA A 120 -13.95 5.37 10.26
C ALA A 120 -14.86 4.14 10.21
N GLY A 121 -15.56 3.92 9.08
CA GLY A 121 -16.38 2.73 8.84
C GLY A 121 -15.59 1.43 8.92
N CYS A 122 -14.39 1.38 8.33
CA CYS A 122 -13.50 0.21 8.40
C CYS A 122 -12.98 -0.01 9.83
N ILE A 123 -12.52 1.06 10.50
CA ILE A 123 -11.98 0.95 11.87
C ILE A 123 -13.04 0.42 12.84
N ARG A 124 -14.29 0.90 12.75
CA ARG A 124 -15.41 0.39 13.56
C ARG A 124 -15.70 -1.09 13.33
N ARG A 125 -15.32 -1.63 12.17
CA ARG A 125 -15.46 -3.04 11.78
C ARG A 125 -14.15 -3.83 11.97
N GLY A 126 -13.21 -3.30 12.73
CA GLY A 126 -11.97 -3.99 13.10
C GLY A 126 -10.88 -3.98 12.03
N VAL A 127 -11.04 -3.20 10.95
CA VAL A 127 -10.08 -3.16 9.85
C VAL A 127 -9.41 -1.79 9.78
N TYR A 128 -8.09 -1.79 9.98
CA TYR A 128 -7.32 -0.56 9.98
C TYR A 128 -7.05 -0.07 8.55
N PHE A 129 -7.54 1.13 8.27
CA PHE A 129 -7.08 1.98 7.17
C PHE A 129 -6.53 3.27 7.78
N HIS A 130 -5.47 3.83 7.19
CA HIS A 130 -5.02 5.17 7.56
C HIS A 130 -5.64 6.21 6.62
N VAL A 131 -5.69 7.47 7.04
CA VAL A 131 -6.23 8.57 6.24
C VAL A 131 -5.23 8.97 5.14
N ALA A 132 -5.20 8.21 4.07
CA ALA A 132 -4.51 8.53 2.83
C ALA A 132 -5.10 7.69 1.69
N ALA A 133 -4.88 8.11 0.45
CA ALA A 133 -5.35 7.34 -0.70
C ALA A 133 -4.54 6.05 -0.96
N HIS A 134 -3.45 5.77 -0.25
CA HIS A 134 -2.53 4.67 -0.57
C HIS A 134 -2.48 3.61 0.54
N HIS A 135 -2.59 2.35 0.18
CA HIS A 135 -2.67 1.23 1.12
C HIS A 135 -1.93 0.01 0.57
N GLY A 136 -1.92 -1.06 1.36
CA GLY A 136 -1.47 -2.37 0.91
C GLY A 136 -1.59 -3.41 2.01
N PHE A 137 -1.50 -4.67 1.60
CA PHE A 137 -1.42 -5.80 2.53
C PHE A 137 0.01 -6.36 2.53
N GLY A 138 0.39 -6.99 3.64
CA GLY A 138 1.69 -7.66 3.81
C GLY A 138 1.62 -9.15 3.51
N ALA A 139 2.79 -9.80 3.37
CA ALA A 139 2.91 -11.23 3.10
C ALA A 139 2.34 -12.14 4.19
N ALA A 140 2.18 -11.63 5.41
CA ALA A 140 1.51 -12.33 6.50
C ALA A 140 -0.01 -12.48 6.28
N HIS A 141 -0.64 -11.63 5.45
CA HIS A 141 -2.08 -11.73 5.22
C HIS A 141 -2.42 -13.00 4.45
N THR A 142 -3.54 -13.58 4.87
CA THR A 142 -4.18 -14.75 4.27
C THR A 142 -5.40 -14.32 3.47
N GLU A 143 -5.96 -15.25 2.72
CA GLU A 143 -7.25 -15.04 2.05
C GLU A 143 -8.39 -14.74 3.05
N ALA A 144 -8.34 -15.35 4.24
CA ALA A 144 -9.31 -15.10 5.30
C ALA A 144 -9.21 -13.65 5.82
N ASP A 145 -8.00 -13.14 6.04
CA ASP A 145 -7.79 -11.75 6.45
C ASP A 145 -8.33 -10.76 5.41
N LEU A 146 -8.07 -11.04 4.13
CA LEU A 146 -8.55 -10.20 3.03
C LEU A 146 -10.08 -10.32 2.83
N THR A 147 -10.67 -11.47 3.13
CA THR A 147 -12.12 -11.66 3.13
C THR A 147 -12.78 -10.84 4.24
N LEU A 148 -12.23 -10.90 5.46
CA LEU A 148 -12.68 -10.05 6.57
C LEU A 148 -12.55 -8.56 6.23
N ALA A 149 -11.46 -8.18 5.56
CA ALA A 149 -11.29 -6.82 5.06
C ALA A 149 -12.38 -6.42 4.06
N LEU A 150 -12.75 -7.29 3.13
CA LEU A 150 -13.82 -7.04 2.16
C LEU A 150 -15.19 -6.84 2.83
N ASP A 151 -15.51 -7.60 3.87
CA ASP A 151 -16.75 -7.44 4.63
C ASP A 151 -16.81 -6.07 5.33
N ALA A 152 -15.69 -5.66 5.94
CA ALA A 152 -15.58 -4.35 6.56
C ALA A 152 -15.67 -3.21 5.53
N ILE A 153 -15.02 -3.38 4.37
CA ILE A 153 -15.07 -2.45 3.24
C ILE A 153 -16.50 -2.28 2.74
N ALA A 154 -17.25 -3.36 2.56
CA ALA A 154 -18.64 -3.32 2.12
C ALA A 154 -19.50 -2.48 3.07
N GLY A 155 -19.37 -2.72 4.37
CA GLY A 155 -20.08 -1.92 5.38
C GLY A 155 -19.64 -0.46 5.43
N ALA A 156 -18.36 -0.17 5.21
CA ALA A 156 -17.83 1.19 5.17
C ALA A 156 -18.31 1.96 3.92
N LEU A 157 -18.42 1.30 2.77
CA LEU A 157 -19.00 1.89 1.56
C LEU A 157 -20.48 2.22 1.76
N GLU A 158 -21.23 1.39 2.47
CA GLU A 158 -22.62 1.68 2.84
C GLU A 158 -22.73 2.89 3.78
N ASP A 159 -21.79 3.05 4.73
CA ASP A 159 -21.74 4.24 5.58
C ASP A 159 -21.53 5.51 4.73
N VAL A 160 -20.59 5.48 3.77
CA VAL A 160 -20.36 6.59 2.83
C VAL A 160 -21.62 6.85 2.00
N ARG A 161 -22.22 5.81 1.43
CA ARG A 161 -23.43 5.93 0.61
C ARG A 161 -24.55 6.66 1.35
N ARG A 162 -24.80 6.30 2.61
CA ARG A 162 -25.81 6.93 3.48
C ARG A 162 -25.47 8.37 3.85
N SER A 163 -24.22 8.64 4.20
CA SER A 163 -23.78 9.97 4.64
C SER A 163 -23.82 11.01 3.51
N PHE A 164 -23.63 10.60 2.26
CA PHE A 164 -23.53 11.51 1.11
C PHE A 164 -24.68 11.37 0.10
N GLY A 165 -25.70 10.56 0.38
CA GLY A 165 -26.88 10.42 -0.48
C GLY A 165 -26.57 9.90 -1.89
N VAL A 166 -25.55 9.06 -2.03
CA VAL A 166 -25.10 8.55 -3.34
C VAL A 166 -25.88 7.30 -3.72
N GLY A 167 -26.26 7.15 -5.00
CA GLY A 167 -26.85 5.90 -5.50
C GLY A 167 -28.33 5.70 -5.17
N SER A 168 -29.10 6.80 -5.06
CA SER A 168 -30.57 6.80 -5.19
C SER A 168 -31.02 6.69 -6.64
#